data_AF-A0A370HWZ3-F1
#
_entry.id   AF-A0A370HWZ3-F1
#
_cell.length_a   1.000
_cell.length_b   1.000
_cell.length_c   1.000
_cell.angle_alpha   90.00
_cell.angle_beta   90.00
_cell.angle_gamma   90.00
#
_symmetry.space_group_name_H-M   'P 1'
#
loop_
_entity.id
_entity.type
_entity.pdbx_description
1 polymer ?
#
loop_
_entity_poly.entity_id
_entity_poly.type
_entity_poly.pdbx_seq_one_letter_code
_entity_poly.pdbx_strand_id
1 'polypeptide(L)'
;MSEESIPTVAEVVESWNVPAEAPVAARIRNNILVAIERGYDDPQLVADLAVGPLVMALGQLEVGLADAHRRIAELERALDDRDGSEN
;
A
#
# COMPACT_ATOMS: atom_id res chain seq x y z
N MET A 1 -20.10 -0.24 -35.36
CA MET A 1 -19.63 -0.78 -34.06
C MET A 1 -18.30 -0.14 -33.82
N SER A 2 -18.18 0.68 -32.78
CA SER A 2 -16.91 1.28 -32.39
C SER A 2 -15.98 0.15 -31.97
N GLU A 3 -14.80 0.03 -32.59
CA GLU A 3 -13.75 -0.84 -32.07
C GLU A 3 -13.34 -0.28 -30.70
N GLU A 4 -13.83 -0.90 -29.63
CA GLU A 4 -13.35 -0.63 -28.29
C GLU A 4 -11.92 -1.18 -28.24
N SER A 5 -10.94 -0.28 -28.30
CA SER A 5 -9.53 -0.64 -28.27
C SER A 5 -9.24 -1.32 -26.94
N ILE A 6 -8.60 -2.49 -26.98
CA ILE A 6 -8.13 -3.19 -25.78
C ILE A 6 -7.15 -2.25 -25.06
N PRO A 7 -7.37 -1.94 -23.77
CA PRO A 7 -6.48 -1.06 -23.03
C PRO A 7 -5.10 -1.69 -22.88
N THR A 8 -4.08 -0.85 -22.98
CA THR A 8 -2.69 -1.17 -22.68
C THR A 8 -2.52 -1.48 -21.19
N VAL A 9 -1.43 -2.16 -20.84
CA VAL A 9 -1.11 -2.45 -19.43
C VAL A 9 -0.91 -1.16 -18.63
N ALA A 10 -0.35 -0.11 -19.24
CA ALA A 10 -0.23 1.21 -18.63
C ALA A 10 -1.61 1.79 -18.25
N GLU A 11 -2.57 1.79 -19.18
CA GLU A 11 -3.93 2.30 -18.94
C GLU A 11 -4.64 1.52 -17.84
N VAL A 12 -4.44 0.20 -17.78
CA VAL A 12 -4.98 -0.63 -16.69
C VAL A 12 -4.37 -0.22 -15.35
N VAL A 13 -3.05 -0.03 -15.26
CA VAL A 13 -2.37 0.37 -14.02
C VAL A 13 -2.74 1.80 -13.61
N GLU A 14 -2.87 2.73 -14.56
CA GLU A 14 -3.32 4.10 -14.29
C GLU A 14 -4.74 4.15 -13.74
N SER A 15 -5.62 3.25 -14.20
CA SER A 15 -7.02 3.16 -13.75
C SER A 15 -7.18 2.70 -12.29
N TRP A 16 -6.11 2.21 -11.65
CA TRP A 16 -6.16 1.76 -10.26
C TRP A 16 -6.57 2.89 -9.32
N ASN A 17 -7.69 2.68 -8.61
CA ASN A 17 -8.18 3.58 -7.59
C ASN A 17 -7.28 3.52 -6.34
N VAL A 18 -6.29 4.41 -6.29
CA VAL A 18 -5.39 4.57 -5.15
C VAL A 18 -5.86 5.76 -4.31
N PRO A 19 -6.26 5.56 -3.05
CA PRO A 19 -6.66 6.66 -2.16
C PRO A 19 -5.55 7.71 -2.01
N ALA A 20 -5.93 8.98 -1.87
CA ALA A 20 -4.97 10.08 -1.71
C ALA A 20 -4.13 9.92 -0.42
N GLU A 21 -4.70 9.29 0.60
CA GLU A 21 -4.10 9.04 1.92
C GLU A 21 -3.20 7.80 1.93
N ALA A 22 -2.99 7.14 0.78
CA ALA A 22 -2.17 5.94 0.64
C ALA A 22 -0.87 6.22 -0.15
N PRO A 23 0.08 7.01 0.39
CA PRO A 23 1.28 7.45 -0.33
C PRO A 23 2.19 6.29 -0.76
N VAL A 24 2.23 5.19 0.00
CA VAL A 24 3.00 3.98 -0.37
C VAL A 24 2.38 3.30 -1.59
N ALA A 25 1.05 3.14 -1.62
CA ALA A 25 0.35 2.56 -2.75
C ALA A 25 0.52 3.44 -4.02
N ALA A 26 0.46 4.76 -3.87
CA ALA A 26 0.71 5.70 -4.97
C ALA A 26 2.14 5.55 -5.52
N ARG A 27 3.14 5.37 -4.64
CA ARG A 27 4.52 5.13 -5.04
C ARG A 27 4.70 3.80 -5.78
N ILE A 28 4.03 2.74 -5.33
CA ILE A 28 4.07 1.43 -6.01
C ILE A 28 3.51 1.54 -7.42
N ARG A 29 2.32 2.15 -7.57
CA ARG A 29 1.70 2.37 -8.90
C ARG A 29 2.63 3.15 -9.83
N ASN A 30 3.23 4.25 -9.35
CA ASN A 30 4.15 5.05 -10.16
C ASN A 30 5.41 4.28 -10.58
N ASN A 31 5.97 3.45 -9.69
CA ASN A 31 7.14 2.63 -10.03
C ASN A 31 6.81 1.60 -11.13
N ILE A 32 5.60 1.02 -11.09
CA ILE A 32 5.13 0.08 -12.13
C ILE A 32 4.98 0.80 -13.47
N LEU A 33 4.37 1.99 -13.49
CA LEU A 33 4.25 2.79 -14.71
C LEU A 33 5.62 3.13 -15.32
N VAL A 34 6.59 3.54 -14.50
CA VAL A 34 7.97 3.78 -14.95
C VAL A 34 8.64 2.51 -15.51
N ALA A 35 8.31 1.33 -14.97
CA ALA A 35 8.82 0.07 -15.52
C ALA A 35 8.20 -0.23 -16.89
N ILE A 36 6.88 -0.03 -17.03
CA ILE A 36 6.16 -0.19 -18.30
C ILE A 36 6.74 0.75 -19.37
N GLU A 37 6.98 2.02 -19.05
CA GLU A 37 7.63 3.00 -19.94
C GLU A 37 9.03 2.55 -20.41
N ARG A 38 9.72 1.71 -19.64
CA ARG A 38 11.05 1.18 -19.98
C ARG A 38 10.99 -0.10 -20.82
N GLY A 39 9.80 -0.54 -21.23
CA GLY A 39 9.59 -1.74 -22.03
C GLY A 39 9.30 -3.00 -21.22
N TYR A 40 8.93 -2.86 -19.94
CA TYR A 40 8.42 -3.96 -19.12
C TYR A 40 6.88 -3.93 -19.11
N ASP A 41 6.27 -4.05 -20.28
CA ASP A 41 4.82 -3.95 -20.50
C ASP A 41 4.12 -5.30 -20.64
N ASP A 42 4.86 -6.41 -20.56
CA ASP A 42 4.28 -7.75 -20.44
C ASP A 42 3.43 -7.86 -19.15
N PRO A 43 2.12 -8.16 -19.25
CA PRO A 43 1.24 -8.25 -18.07
C PRO A 43 1.75 -9.19 -16.99
N GLN A 44 2.36 -10.32 -17.39
CA GLN A 44 2.90 -11.31 -16.47
C GLN A 44 4.07 -10.72 -15.66
N LEU A 45 4.99 -10.07 -16.36
CA LEU A 45 6.14 -9.41 -15.75
C LEU A 45 5.75 -8.23 -14.85
N VAL A 46 4.75 -7.43 -15.25
CA VAL A 46 4.23 -6.34 -14.41
C VAL A 46 3.64 -6.88 -13.12
N ALA A 47 2.89 -7.98 -13.18
CA ALA A 47 2.36 -8.63 -12.00
C ALA A 47 3.50 -9.11 -11.07
N ASP A 48 4.52 -9.78 -11.61
CA ASP A 48 5.68 -10.25 -10.85
C ASP A 48 6.47 -9.10 -10.20
N LEU A 49 6.67 -8.00 -10.94
CA LEU A 49 7.34 -6.79 -10.44
C LEU A 49 6.56 -6.10 -9.33
N ALA A 50 5.22 -6.18 -9.35
CA ALA A 50 4.38 -5.58 -8.32
C ALA A 50 4.43 -6.37 -6.99
N VAL A 51 4.71 -7.68 -7.02
CA VAL A 51 4.73 -8.52 -5.80
C VAL A 51 5.77 -8.04 -4.79
N GLY A 52 7.00 -7.73 -5.24
CA GLY A 52 8.09 -7.31 -4.34
C GLY A 52 7.72 -6.08 -3.50
N PRO A 53 7.35 -4.94 -4.12
CA PRO A 53 6.91 -3.75 -3.40
C PRO A 53 5.69 -3.97 -2.51
N LEU A 54 4.74 -4.83 -2.91
CA LEU A 54 3.58 -5.16 -2.08
C LEU A 54 3.96 -5.93 -0.82
N VAL A 55 4.85 -6.93 -0.93
CA VAL A 55 5.36 -7.68 0.23
C VAL A 55 6.09 -6.75 1.20
N MET A 56 6.90 -5.82 0.68
CA MET A 56 7.60 -4.84 1.51
C MET A 56 6.63 -3.89 2.23
N ALA A 57 5.64 -3.37 1.51
CA ALA A 57 4.63 -2.47 2.08
C ALA A 57 3.77 -3.18 3.15
N LEU A 58 3.41 -4.44 2.90
CA LEU A 58 2.66 -5.26 3.85
C LEU A 58 3.47 -5.50 5.13
N GLY A 59 4.74 -5.89 5.02
CA GLY A 59 5.61 -6.09 6.19
C GLY A 59 5.78 -4.81 7.02
N GLN A 60 5.88 -3.64 6.38
CA GLN A 60 5.90 -2.35 7.08
C GLN A 60 4.59 -2.06 7.81
N LEU A 61 3.45 -2.36 7.20
CA LEU A 61 2.14 -2.21 7.82
C LEU A 61 1.97 -3.13 9.02
N GLU A 62 2.39 -4.39 8.91
CA GLU A 62 2.33 -5.37 10.00
C GLU A 62 3.14 -4.90 11.22
N VAL A 63 4.37 -4.41 11.00
CA VAL A 63 5.21 -3.86 12.06
C VAL A 63 4.56 -2.61 12.68
N GLY A 64 4.11 -1.66 11.85
CA GLY A 64 3.49 -0.44 12.33
C GLY A 64 2.21 -0.68 13.13
N LEU A 65 1.40 -1.66 12.70
CA LEU A 65 0.18 -2.05 13.41
C LEU A 65 0.49 -2.72 14.76
N ALA A 66 1.48 -3.61 14.80
CA ALA A 66 1.91 -4.22 16.05
C ALA A 66 2.44 -3.18 17.05
N ASP A 67 3.20 -2.19 16.58
CA ASP A 67 3.70 -1.10 17.40
C ASP A 67 2.58 -0.19 17.90
N ALA A 68 1.60 0.14 17.04
CA ALA A 68 0.43 0.92 17.42
C ALA A 68 -0.39 0.20 18.51
N HIS A 69 -0.66 -1.10 18.36
CA HIS A 69 -1.35 -1.89 19.37
C HIS A 69 -0.59 -1.91 20.70
N ARG A 70 0.74 -2.08 20.66
CA ARG A 70 1.57 -2.02 21.87
C ARG A 70 1.43 -0.66 22.56
N ARG A 71 1.50 0.42 21.79
CA ARG A 71 1.42 1.77 22.32
C ARG A 71 0.05 2.09 22.92
N ILE A 72 -1.03 1.63 22.30
CA ILE A 72 -2.39 1.76 22.84
C ILE A 72 -2.48 1.05 24.19
N ALA A 73 -2.03 -0.21 24.27
CA ALA A 73 -2.07 -0.96 25.52
C ALA A 73 -1.22 -0.33 26.64
N GLU A 74 -0.08 0.29 26.30
CA GLU A 74 0.72 1.06 27.26
C GLU A 74 -0.01 2.30 27.77
N LEU A 75 -0.67 3.04 26.87
CA LEU A 75 -1.43 4.24 27.21
C LEU A 75 -2.65 3.90 28.06
N GLU A 76 -3.37 2.83 27.72
CA GLU A 76 -4.52 2.33 28.49
C GLU A 76 -4.11 1.99 29.93
N ARG A 77 -3.02 1.23 30.12
CA ARG A 77 -2.49 0.93 31.46
C ARG A 77 -2.11 2.19 32.24
N ALA A 78 -1.46 3.15 31.59
CA ALA A 78 -1.05 4.39 32.25
C ALA A 78 -2.26 5.25 32.68
N LEU A 79 -3.36 5.20 31.94
CA LEU A 79 -4.61 5.87 32.32
C LEU A 79 -5.25 5.17 33.52
N ASP A 80 -5.33 3.83 33.51
CA ASP A 80 -5.87 3.04 34.63
C ASP A 80 -5.07 3.26 35.93
N ASP A 81 -3.73 3.27 35.85
CA ASP A 81 -2.85 3.52 37.01
C ASP A 81 -3.05 4.92 37.60
N ARG A 82 -3.32 5.93 36.75
CA ARG A 82 -3.60 7.30 37.20
C ARG A 82 -4.96 7.38 37.87
N ASP A 83 -6.00 6.83 37.25
CA ASP A 83 -7.36 6.88 37.78
C ASP A 83 -7.48 6.05 39.09
N GLY A 84 -6.67 5.00 39.25
CA GLY A 84 -6.53 4.23 40.50
C GLY A 84 -5.71 4.93 41.59
N SER A 85 -4.95 5.97 41.26
CA SER A 85 -4.17 6.79 42.21
C SER A 85 -4.93 8.03 42.72
N GLU A 86 -6.03 8.41 42.06
CA GLU A 86 -6.90 9.54 42.43
C GLU A 86 -8.08 9.13 43.34
N ASN A 87 -8.18 7.85 43.73
CA ASN A 87 -9.19 7.27 44.62
C ASN A 87 -8.56 6.76 45.93
#